data_AF-B1ZRS7-F1
#
_entry.id   AF-B1ZRS7-F1
#
_cell.length_a   1.000
_cell.length_b   1.000
_cell.length_c   1.000
_cell.angle_alpha   90.00
_cell.angle_beta   90.00
_cell.angle_gamma   90.00
#
_symmetry.space_group_name_H-M   'P 1'
#
loop_
_entity.id
_entity.type
_entity.pdbx_description
1 polymer ?
#
loop_
_entity_poly.entity_id
_entity_poly.type
_entity_poly.pdbx_seq_one_letter_code
_entity_poly.pdbx_strand_id
1 'polypeptide(L)'
;MIAPPKPDLVTVNIDGKEIAVPKGTNVIEAARLVGVDVPHYCYHPKLSIVGNCRMCLVEMGMPAVDPATKAPVIDPATGKQKINWIPRPQIGCGTNASPGLHIRTTSELVKNCREGVMEFLLINHPLDCPICDQAGECKLQEQATGYGRGYSRFIEPKNVKPKRTQLGPRVTLDDERCILCSRCIRFCKEIVKDDVLGFIDRGSYSTLTCFPGKPLANNYSLCTVDICPVGALTSTDFRFKMRVWFLKQTNSIDTESSAGANTIVWSREGVIYRITPRRNDEVNDDWMADSGRVLYKQVNSPDRLLAPKVNGADAAADAAFAAAAEILRSVGPALAAGREPHQPIAFVVSGRSSVEEQFLAKKLVAALGASVHLVSYVGQGDGILVSADRTPNLRGALVTGLVSKLHHGAATPSSRPAGSAAVPAAPVETAGELPALPGAHPGPAVVTGLHALGTDIDADKVKTVVSLGEDLLAAGLTAAQLAKVAVVYLGTHANPTTAAARVVLPTRTVFEKNGTFINQQFRIQKFAKAVPGPAGATDDLTALAQLLAIVQAGPALPTDINALWKHIAAEVPALDTMSFGNIPWGGLLLDGSAWADQPFVEGESLHYKGPSRAANPEASKPSTPSNS
;
A
#
# COMPACT_ATOMS: atom_id res chain seq x y z
N MET A 1 9.74 17.82 24.82
CA MET A 1 8.51 17.59 24.03
C MET A 1 7.50 18.67 24.41
N ILE A 2 7.26 19.64 23.52
CA ILE A 2 6.17 20.61 23.71
C ILE A 2 4.91 19.85 23.34
N ALA A 3 3.98 19.66 24.29
CA ALA A 3 2.68 19.05 24.00
C ALA A 3 2.03 19.82 22.82
N PRO A 4 1.42 19.11 21.84
CA PRO A 4 0.75 19.81 20.75
C PRO A 4 -0.26 20.80 21.34
N PRO A 5 -0.36 22.01 20.78
CA PRO A 5 -1.30 23.01 21.29
C PRO A 5 -2.69 22.40 21.36
N LYS A 6 -3.37 22.59 22.50
CA LYS A 6 -4.74 22.11 22.67
C LYS A 6 -5.59 22.67 21.51
N PRO A 7 -6.32 21.83 20.77
CA PRO A 7 -7.10 22.29 19.63
C PRO A 7 -8.16 23.30 20.09
N ASP A 8 -8.30 24.41 19.38
CA ASP A 8 -9.38 25.38 19.57
C ASP A 8 -10.69 24.70 19.17
N LEU A 9 -11.54 24.39 20.15
CA LEU A 9 -12.78 23.63 19.94
C LEU A 9 -13.98 24.57 19.82
N VAL A 10 -14.87 24.26 18.90
CA VAL A 10 -16.17 24.93 18.72
C VAL A 10 -17.31 23.95 18.94
N THR A 11 -18.34 24.39 19.68
CA THR A 11 -19.54 23.58 19.92
C THR A 11 -20.57 23.80 18.81
N VAL A 12 -21.04 22.71 18.23
CA VAL A 12 -22.05 22.64 17.17
C VAL A 12 -23.10 21.60 17.56
N ASN A 13 -24.35 21.86 17.21
CA ASN A 13 -25.47 20.95 17.36
C ASN A 13 -25.79 20.26 16.03
N ILE A 14 -25.73 18.93 15.97
CA ILE A 14 -26.14 18.12 14.83
C ILE A 14 -27.34 17.26 15.24
N ASP A 15 -28.50 17.52 14.63
CA ASP A 15 -29.74 16.77 14.88
C ASP A 15 -30.10 16.66 16.38
N GLY A 16 -29.87 17.74 17.12
CA GLY A 16 -30.12 17.81 18.57
C GLY A 16 -28.96 17.35 19.45
N LYS A 17 -27.90 16.77 18.89
CA LYS A 17 -26.70 16.33 19.62
C LYS A 17 -25.64 17.42 19.60
N GLU A 18 -25.20 17.88 20.77
CA GLU A 18 -24.07 18.81 20.88
C GLU A 18 -22.74 18.08 20.84
N ILE A 19 -21.80 18.62 20.05
CA ILE A 19 -20.42 18.13 19.97
C ILE A 19 -19.44 19.28 19.91
N ALA A 20 -18.28 19.07 20.53
CA ALA A 20 -17.14 19.95 20.39
C ALA A 20 -16.21 19.39 19.32
N VAL A 21 -15.92 20.19 18.29
CA VAL A 21 -15.04 19.80 17.18
C VAL A 21 -13.94 20.85 16.98
N PRO A 22 -12.77 20.49 16.44
CA PRO A 22 -11.75 21.47 16.10
C PRO A 22 -12.31 22.56 15.19
N LYS A 23 -11.95 23.81 15.44
CA LYS A 23 -12.31 24.95 14.59
C LYS A 23 -11.88 24.70 13.14
N GLY A 24 -12.79 24.96 12.21
CA GLY A 24 -12.57 24.68 10.79
C GLY A 24 -13.02 23.28 10.34
N THR A 25 -13.46 22.41 11.26
CA THR A 25 -14.09 21.13 10.89
C THR A 25 -15.36 21.38 10.08
N ASN A 26 -15.50 20.71 8.94
CA ASN A 26 -16.67 20.86 8.09
C ASN A 26 -17.88 20.14 8.69
N VAL A 27 -19.08 20.63 8.42
CA VAL A 27 -20.33 20.05 8.94
C VAL A 27 -20.46 18.56 8.61
N ILE A 28 -20.02 18.13 7.42
CA ILE A 28 -20.04 16.70 7.04
C ILE A 28 -19.19 15.82 7.96
N GLU A 29 -18.01 16.28 8.37
CA GLU A 29 -17.14 15.54 9.30
C GLU A 29 -17.65 15.64 10.74
N ALA A 30 -18.17 16.81 11.14
CA ALA A 30 -18.82 16.98 12.43
C ALA A 30 -20.03 16.02 12.59
N ALA A 31 -20.88 15.91 11.55
CA ALA A 31 -22.00 14.98 11.52
C ALA A 31 -21.54 13.52 11.63
N ARG A 32 -20.42 13.17 10.96
CA ARG A 32 -19.84 11.82 11.04
C ARG A 32 -19.46 11.43 12.46
N LEU A 33 -18.93 12.36 13.26
CA LEU A 33 -18.53 12.12 14.66
C LEU A 33 -19.71 11.74 15.58
N VAL A 34 -20.95 12.11 15.23
CA VAL A 34 -22.17 11.70 15.96
C VAL A 34 -22.93 10.54 15.31
N GLY A 35 -22.29 9.87 14.34
CA GLY A 35 -22.86 8.73 13.61
C GLY A 35 -23.88 9.14 12.54
N VAL A 36 -23.91 10.39 12.11
CA VAL A 36 -24.78 10.87 11.03
C VAL A 36 -23.99 10.93 9.72
N ASP A 37 -24.33 10.05 8.77
CA ASP A 37 -23.74 10.07 7.44
C ASP A 37 -24.51 11.01 6.50
N VAL A 38 -23.82 12.05 6.01
CA VAL A 38 -24.39 13.00 5.05
C VAL A 38 -24.03 12.56 3.63
N PRO A 39 -25.01 12.29 2.75
CA PRO A 39 -24.73 11.75 1.42
C PRO A 39 -23.97 12.75 0.56
N HIS A 40 -22.99 12.28 -0.19
CA HIS A 40 -22.09 13.13 -0.98
C HIS A 40 -21.46 12.38 -2.16
N TYR A 41 -21.10 13.13 -3.21
CA TYR A 41 -20.39 12.60 -4.38
C TYR A 41 -19.08 13.31 -4.69
N CYS A 42 -19.02 14.63 -4.62
CA CYS A 42 -17.80 15.36 -4.96
C CYS A 42 -16.84 15.47 -3.75
N TYR A 43 -17.38 15.54 -2.53
CA TYR A 43 -16.56 15.63 -1.33
C TYR A 43 -15.66 14.39 -1.17
N HIS A 44 -14.40 14.59 -0.83
CA HIS A 44 -13.47 13.53 -0.44
C HIS A 44 -12.57 14.14 0.64
N PRO A 45 -12.33 13.48 1.78
CA PRO A 45 -11.62 14.09 2.92
C PRO A 45 -10.18 14.50 2.60
N LYS A 46 -9.58 13.89 1.57
CA LYS A 46 -8.21 14.14 1.13
C LYS A 46 -8.09 15.00 -0.14
N LEU A 47 -9.17 15.64 -0.59
CA LEU A 47 -9.18 16.53 -1.76
C LEU A 47 -9.85 17.86 -1.43
N SER A 48 -9.55 18.92 -2.21
CA SER A 48 -10.17 20.23 -2.04
C SER A 48 -11.69 20.21 -2.20
N ILE A 49 -12.40 21.14 -1.55
CA ILE A 49 -13.87 21.19 -1.57
C ILE A 49 -14.35 22.01 -2.77
N VAL A 50 -15.29 21.46 -3.55
CA VAL A 50 -15.87 22.12 -4.74
C VAL A 50 -17.36 22.39 -4.64
N GLY A 51 -18.12 21.54 -3.94
CA GLY A 51 -19.57 21.68 -3.80
C GLY A 51 -20.39 21.43 -5.08
N ASN A 52 -19.81 20.89 -6.15
CA ASN A 52 -20.47 20.75 -7.46
C ASN A 52 -21.71 19.85 -7.44
N CYS A 53 -21.72 18.77 -6.63
CA CYS A 53 -22.79 17.76 -6.68
C CYS A 53 -24.04 18.09 -5.85
N ARG A 54 -23.94 18.99 -4.88
CA ARG A 54 -25.04 19.40 -3.97
C ARG A 54 -25.77 18.28 -3.21
N MET A 55 -25.27 17.04 -3.19
CA MET A 55 -25.94 15.95 -2.46
C MET A 55 -25.86 16.13 -0.93
N CYS A 56 -24.83 16.82 -0.44
CA CYS A 56 -24.58 17.06 0.99
C CYS A 56 -25.40 18.21 1.59
N LEU A 57 -26.52 18.60 0.97
CA LEU A 57 -27.33 19.70 1.47
C LEU A 57 -27.88 19.38 2.87
N VAL A 58 -27.81 20.37 3.75
CA VAL A 58 -28.27 20.35 5.15
C VAL A 58 -29.04 21.63 5.46
N GLU A 59 -29.94 21.57 6.43
CA GLU A 59 -30.63 22.76 6.94
C GLU A 59 -29.80 23.34 8.09
N MET A 60 -29.46 24.62 7.96
CA MET A 60 -28.59 25.33 8.88
C MET A 60 -29.37 26.39 9.65
N GLY A 61 -29.11 26.51 10.94
CA GLY A 61 -29.69 27.52 11.80
C GLY A 61 -28.70 28.06 12.82
N MET A 62 -29.00 29.26 13.32
CA MET A 62 -28.25 29.91 14.40
C MET A 62 -29.20 30.30 15.54
N PRO A 63 -28.73 30.39 16.79
CA PRO A 63 -29.54 30.82 17.91
C PRO A 63 -30.03 32.26 17.68
N ALA A 64 -31.32 32.47 17.89
CA ALA A 64 -31.98 33.74 17.66
C ALA A 64 -31.58 34.74 18.74
N VAL A 65 -31.19 35.93 18.32
CA VAL A 65 -30.89 37.07 19.19
C VAL A 65 -31.75 38.25 18.75
N ASP A 66 -32.17 39.06 19.73
CA ASP A 66 -32.89 40.30 19.46
C ASP A 66 -31.95 41.29 18.71
N PRO A 67 -32.35 41.84 17.56
CA PRO A 67 -31.47 42.70 16.76
C PRO A 67 -30.98 43.95 17.51
N ALA A 68 -31.80 44.52 18.39
CA ALA A 68 -31.55 45.77 19.10
C ALA A 68 -30.77 45.54 20.40
N THR A 69 -31.16 44.53 21.19
CA THR A 69 -30.59 44.29 22.53
C THR A 69 -29.52 43.21 22.57
N LYS A 70 -29.39 42.41 21.50
CA LYS A 70 -28.52 41.20 21.42
C LYS A 70 -28.86 40.12 22.45
N ALA A 71 -29.98 40.24 23.16
CA ALA A 71 -30.42 39.23 24.12
C ALA A 71 -30.93 37.96 23.40
N PRO A 72 -30.73 36.75 23.98
CA PRO A 72 -31.30 35.51 23.47
C PRO A 72 -32.83 35.58 23.37
N VAL A 73 -33.39 35.25 22.20
CA VAL A 73 -34.84 35.10 22.03
C VAL A 73 -35.23 33.69 22.48
N ILE A 74 -35.98 33.59 23.58
CA ILE A 74 -36.42 32.31 24.13
C ILE A 74 -37.75 31.91 23.50
N ASP A 75 -37.86 30.64 23.10
CA ASP A 75 -39.12 30.04 22.66
C ASP A 75 -40.01 29.77 23.89
N PRO A 76 -41.20 30.40 23.99
CA PRO A 76 -42.09 30.23 25.13
C PRO A 76 -42.57 28.79 25.34
N ALA A 77 -42.61 27.97 24.28
CA ALA A 77 -43.10 26.59 24.36
C ALA A 77 -42.05 25.59 24.87
N THR A 78 -40.76 25.85 24.58
CA THR A 78 -39.68 24.91 24.94
C THR A 78 -38.77 25.44 26.05
N GLY A 79 -38.87 26.73 26.39
CA GLY A 79 -37.97 27.41 27.33
C GLY A 79 -36.52 27.50 26.85
N LYS A 80 -36.22 27.07 25.61
CA LYS A 80 -34.89 27.10 25.01
C LYS A 80 -34.75 28.29 24.08
N GLN A 81 -33.53 28.72 23.80
CA GLN A 81 -33.28 29.75 22.81
C GLN A 81 -33.80 29.28 21.44
N LYS A 82 -34.65 30.10 20.82
CA LYS A 82 -35.21 29.84 19.50
C LYS A 82 -34.08 29.73 18.48
N ILE A 83 -34.17 28.81 17.53
CA ILE A 83 -33.22 28.70 16.43
C ILE A 83 -33.82 29.35 15.18
N ASN A 84 -33.09 30.29 14.59
CA ASN A 84 -33.42 30.89 13.30
C ASN A 84 -32.87 30.00 12.17
N TRP A 85 -33.72 29.14 11.63
CA TRP A 85 -33.41 28.29 10.48
C TRP A 85 -33.38 29.08 9.18
N ILE A 86 -32.36 28.83 8.36
CA ILE A 86 -32.16 29.50 7.09
C ILE A 86 -33.04 28.83 6.03
N PRO A 87 -33.85 29.59 5.26
CA PRO A 87 -34.80 29.01 4.30
C PRO A 87 -34.14 28.31 3.11
N ARG A 88 -32.84 28.55 2.89
CA ARG A 88 -32.05 27.90 1.83
C ARG A 88 -31.08 26.88 2.44
N PRO A 89 -31.06 25.64 1.95
CA PRO A 89 -30.16 24.62 2.47
C PRO A 89 -28.71 24.98 2.12
N GLN A 90 -27.79 24.56 2.99
CA GLN A 90 -26.35 24.83 2.85
C GLN A 90 -25.60 23.56 2.52
N ILE A 91 -24.42 23.68 1.90
CA ILE A 91 -23.59 22.51 1.58
C ILE A 91 -22.81 22.05 2.82
N GLY A 92 -23.13 20.87 3.36
CA GLY A 92 -22.43 20.33 4.53
C GLY A 92 -20.93 20.10 4.30
N CYS A 93 -20.51 19.89 3.06
CA CYS A 93 -19.10 19.71 2.73
C CYS A 93 -18.26 20.99 2.73
N GLY A 94 -18.87 22.18 2.65
CA GLY A 94 -18.16 23.46 2.58
C GLY A 94 -18.51 24.43 3.72
N THR A 95 -19.55 24.13 4.49
CA THR A 95 -19.88 24.88 5.71
C THR A 95 -19.02 24.38 6.86
N ASN A 96 -18.29 25.30 7.50
CA ASN A 96 -17.47 25.00 8.67
C ASN A 96 -18.29 25.10 9.96
N ALA A 97 -17.95 24.27 10.94
CA ALA A 97 -18.47 24.38 12.29
C ALA A 97 -18.10 25.73 12.90
N SER A 98 -19.10 26.37 13.52
CA SER A 98 -18.95 27.64 14.24
C SER A 98 -19.75 27.58 15.55
N PRO A 99 -19.38 28.37 16.57
CA PRO A 99 -20.10 28.38 17.84
C PRO A 99 -21.60 28.64 17.65
N GLY A 100 -22.44 27.79 18.25
CA GLY A 100 -23.89 27.89 18.18
C GLY A 100 -24.51 27.38 16.88
N LEU A 101 -23.71 26.87 15.93
CA LEU A 101 -24.24 26.30 14.70
C LEU A 101 -25.19 25.13 15.00
N HIS A 102 -26.40 25.18 14.46
CA HIS A 102 -27.37 24.10 14.51
C HIS A 102 -27.62 23.54 13.12
N ILE A 103 -27.55 22.22 12.99
CA ILE A 103 -27.73 21.50 11.73
C ILE A 103 -28.87 20.49 11.89
N ARG A 104 -29.75 20.45 10.90
CA ARG A 104 -30.71 19.37 10.68
C ARG A 104 -30.38 18.64 9.40
N THR A 105 -30.27 17.31 9.46
CA THR A 105 -29.92 16.46 8.32
C THR A 105 -31.10 15.65 7.78
N THR A 106 -32.25 15.68 8.48
CA THR A 106 -33.43 14.86 8.19
C THR A 106 -34.72 15.67 8.03
N SER A 107 -34.64 17.01 7.98
CA SER A 107 -35.82 17.84 7.79
C SER A 107 -36.44 17.67 6.41
N GLU A 108 -37.71 18.05 6.28
CA GLU A 108 -38.45 17.96 5.02
C GLU A 108 -37.79 18.78 3.89
N LEU A 109 -37.20 19.93 4.23
CA LEU A 109 -36.40 20.72 3.30
C LEU A 109 -35.22 19.90 2.76
N VAL A 110 -34.45 19.27 3.65
CA VAL A 110 -33.26 18.47 3.28
C VAL A 110 -33.64 17.25 2.46
N LYS A 111 -34.70 16.54 2.86
CA LYS A 111 -35.22 15.38 2.14
C LYS A 111 -35.60 15.75 0.70
N ASN A 112 -36.42 16.79 0.52
CA ASN A 112 -36.83 17.26 -0.80
C ASN A 112 -35.64 17.69 -1.67
N CYS A 113 -34.63 18.34 -1.07
CA CYS A 113 -33.43 18.73 -1.80
C CYS A 113 -32.60 17.53 -2.25
N ARG A 114 -32.41 16.52 -1.40
CA ARG A 114 -31.67 15.30 -1.75
C ARG A 114 -32.37 14.49 -2.84
N GLU A 115 -33.69 14.37 -2.75
CA GLU A 115 -34.50 13.75 -3.80
C GLU A 115 -34.37 14.48 -5.13
N GLY A 116 -34.44 15.83 -5.12
CA GLY A 116 -34.29 16.65 -6.32
C GLY A 116 -32.89 16.54 -6.93
N VAL A 117 -31.83 16.59 -6.11
CA VAL A 117 -30.45 16.39 -6.57
C VAL A 117 -30.27 15.00 -7.17
N MET A 118 -30.81 13.97 -6.52
CA MET A 118 -30.75 12.60 -7.03
C MET A 118 -31.45 12.48 -8.39
N GLU A 119 -32.62 13.09 -8.54
CA GLU A 119 -33.33 13.14 -9.81
C GLU A 119 -32.48 13.81 -10.90
N PHE A 120 -31.88 14.98 -10.64
CA PHE A 120 -31.00 15.65 -11.61
C PHE A 120 -29.78 14.80 -12.00
N LEU A 121 -29.18 14.08 -11.06
CA LEU A 121 -28.06 13.18 -11.33
C LEU A 121 -28.49 12.01 -12.22
N LEU A 122 -29.70 11.50 -12.06
CA LEU A 122 -30.22 10.34 -12.80
C LEU A 122 -30.88 10.69 -14.14
N ILE A 123 -31.22 11.96 -14.39
CA ILE A 123 -31.85 12.42 -15.65
C ILE A 123 -31.06 11.96 -16.87
N ASN A 124 -29.75 12.25 -16.93
CA ASN A 124 -28.89 11.87 -18.05
C ASN A 124 -28.00 10.66 -17.77
N HIS A 125 -28.07 10.06 -16.58
CA HIS A 125 -27.34 8.83 -16.27
C HIS A 125 -27.96 7.64 -17.03
N PRO A 126 -27.15 6.77 -17.66
CA PRO A 126 -27.64 5.66 -18.46
C PRO A 126 -28.18 4.53 -17.58
N LEU A 127 -29.05 3.70 -18.16
CA LEU A 127 -29.59 2.49 -17.52
C LEU A 127 -28.60 1.31 -17.63
N ASP A 128 -27.34 1.57 -17.34
CA ASP A 128 -26.23 0.64 -17.53
C ASP A 128 -25.98 -0.26 -16.32
N CYS A 129 -26.73 -0.11 -15.22
CA CYS A 129 -26.46 -0.83 -13.97
C CYS A 129 -26.18 -2.34 -14.12
N PRO A 130 -26.89 -3.11 -14.98
CA PRO A 130 -26.59 -4.54 -15.16
C PRO A 130 -25.22 -4.82 -15.77
N ILE A 131 -24.77 -3.96 -16.68
CA ILE A 131 -23.50 -4.12 -17.42
C ILE A 131 -22.35 -3.34 -16.78
N CYS A 132 -22.65 -2.35 -15.93
CA CYS A 132 -21.68 -1.50 -15.24
C CYS A 132 -20.81 -2.33 -14.29
N ASP A 133 -19.50 -2.14 -14.35
CA ASP A 133 -18.55 -2.88 -13.52
C ASP A 133 -18.62 -2.46 -12.04
N GLN A 134 -18.89 -1.18 -11.79
CA GLN A 134 -19.05 -0.60 -10.44
C GLN A 134 -20.34 -1.05 -9.75
N ALA A 135 -21.23 -1.78 -10.43
CA ALA A 135 -22.47 -2.24 -9.82
C ALA A 135 -22.17 -3.05 -8.55
N GLY A 136 -22.87 -2.74 -7.47
CA GLY A 136 -22.65 -3.34 -6.15
C GLY A 136 -21.64 -2.61 -5.25
N GLU A 137 -20.82 -1.72 -5.82
CA GLU A 137 -19.95 -0.81 -5.08
C GLU A 137 -20.09 0.65 -5.59
N CYS A 138 -21.24 0.97 -6.18
CA CYS A 138 -21.54 2.26 -6.74
C CYS A 138 -22.26 3.15 -5.73
N LYS A 139 -21.62 4.27 -5.33
CA LYS A 139 -22.25 5.23 -4.42
C LYS A 139 -23.51 5.88 -4.98
N LEU A 140 -23.61 6.01 -6.30
CA LEU A 140 -24.85 6.50 -6.92
C LEU A 140 -26.01 5.53 -6.76
N GLN A 141 -25.77 4.23 -6.86
CA GLN A 141 -26.81 3.21 -6.62
C GLN A 141 -27.24 3.20 -5.15
N GLU A 142 -26.27 3.20 -4.22
CA GLU A 142 -26.54 3.22 -2.78
C GLU A 142 -27.36 4.46 -2.38
N GLN A 143 -26.92 5.64 -2.78
CA GLN A 143 -27.58 6.89 -2.41
C GLN A 143 -28.91 7.10 -3.16
N ALA A 144 -29.06 6.59 -4.39
CA ALA A 144 -30.35 6.60 -5.08
C ALA A 144 -31.39 5.75 -4.35
N THR A 145 -30.97 4.61 -3.80
CA THR A 145 -31.82 3.73 -3.00
C THR A 145 -32.16 4.38 -1.66
N GLY A 146 -31.18 5.01 -0.99
CA GLY A 146 -31.37 5.59 0.34
C GLY A 146 -32.06 6.96 0.37
N TYR A 147 -31.89 7.79 -0.67
CA TYR A 147 -32.32 9.20 -0.68
C TYR A 147 -33.07 9.63 -1.95
N GLY A 148 -33.27 8.73 -2.91
CA GLY A 148 -34.05 8.99 -4.12
C GLY A 148 -35.54 8.71 -3.95
N ARG A 149 -36.34 9.13 -4.95
CA ARG A 149 -37.81 8.95 -4.96
C ARG A 149 -38.29 7.54 -5.29
N GLY A 150 -37.41 6.67 -5.81
CA GLY A 150 -37.75 5.32 -6.26
C GLY A 150 -38.41 5.22 -7.64
N TYR A 151 -38.80 6.34 -8.25
CA TYR A 151 -39.33 6.39 -9.63
C TYR A 151 -38.76 7.59 -10.40
N SER A 152 -38.70 7.49 -11.73
CA SER A 152 -38.30 8.59 -12.62
C SER A 152 -39.54 9.30 -13.18
N ARG A 153 -39.48 10.63 -13.27
CA ARG A 153 -40.45 11.44 -14.02
C ARG A 153 -39.94 11.80 -15.42
N PHE A 154 -38.66 11.57 -15.68
CA PHE A 154 -38.01 11.90 -16.95
C PHE A 154 -38.31 10.82 -18.00
N ILE A 155 -39.03 11.22 -19.05
CA ILE A 155 -39.46 10.37 -20.18
C ILE A 155 -38.82 10.78 -21.52
N GLU A 156 -37.94 11.77 -21.49
CA GLU A 156 -37.28 12.30 -22.68
C GLU A 156 -36.04 11.48 -23.06
N PRO A 157 -35.51 11.64 -24.28
CA PRO A 157 -34.22 11.08 -24.65
C PRO A 157 -33.09 11.60 -23.75
N LYS A 158 -32.26 10.69 -23.25
CA LYS A 158 -31.07 11.02 -22.46
C LYS A 158 -29.93 11.48 -23.37
N ASN A 159 -29.08 12.36 -22.85
CA ASN A 159 -27.85 12.75 -23.55
C ASN A 159 -26.92 11.55 -23.74
N VAL A 160 -26.43 11.38 -24.97
CA VAL A 160 -25.43 10.37 -25.33
C VAL A 160 -24.05 11.01 -25.24
N LYS A 161 -23.11 10.31 -24.59
CA LYS A 161 -21.71 10.75 -24.43
C LYS A 161 -20.77 9.63 -24.87
N PRO A 162 -19.47 9.93 -25.10
CA PRO A 162 -18.50 8.90 -25.47
C PRO A 162 -18.47 7.74 -24.46
N LYS A 163 -18.43 6.52 -25.00
CA LYS A 163 -18.32 5.26 -24.24
C LYS A 163 -17.02 4.57 -24.59
N ARG A 164 -16.46 3.83 -23.64
CA ARG A 164 -15.23 3.03 -23.82
C ARG A 164 -14.04 3.85 -24.34
N THR A 165 -13.94 5.11 -23.93
CA THR A 165 -12.81 5.97 -24.27
C THR A 165 -11.61 5.56 -23.44
N GLN A 166 -10.51 5.17 -24.10
CA GLN A 166 -9.27 4.84 -23.40
C GLN A 166 -8.57 6.15 -23.00
N LEU A 167 -8.51 6.46 -21.70
CA LEU A 167 -7.84 7.66 -21.20
C LEU A 167 -6.34 7.46 -21.03
N GLY A 168 -5.92 6.22 -20.80
CA GLY A 168 -4.53 5.82 -20.65
C GLY A 168 -4.41 4.30 -20.62
N PRO A 169 -3.23 3.73 -20.35
CA PRO A 169 -3.01 2.28 -20.44
C PRO A 169 -3.87 1.45 -19.48
N ARG A 170 -4.37 2.06 -18.38
CA ARG A 170 -5.01 1.34 -17.27
C ARG A 170 -6.45 1.74 -16.98
N VAL A 171 -6.92 2.86 -17.54
CA VAL A 171 -8.23 3.44 -17.22
C VAL A 171 -9.05 3.64 -18.49
N THR A 172 -10.25 3.08 -18.47
CA THR A 172 -11.26 3.27 -19.54
C THR A 172 -12.44 4.07 -19.00
N LEU A 173 -12.86 5.07 -19.76
CA LEU A 173 -13.95 5.99 -19.46
C LEU A 173 -15.22 5.61 -20.21
N ASP A 174 -16.30 5.41 -19.46
CA ASP A 174 -17.68 5.38 -19.95
C ASP A 174 -18.37 6.69 -19.50
N ASP A 175 -18.22 7.77 -20.27
CA ASP A 175 -18.52 9.15 -19.81
C ASP A 175 -20.00 9.43 -19.58
N GLU A 176 -20.90 8.66 -20.21
CA GLU A 176 -22.34 8.73 -19.90
C GLU A 176 -22.64 8.46 -18.42
N ARG A 177 -21.81 7.67 -17.75
CA ARG A 177 -21.97 7.38 -16.32
C ARG A 177 -21.38 8.48 -15.44
N CYS A 178 -20.58 9.41 -15.99
CA CYS A 178 -19.91 10.45 -15.24
C CYS A 178 -20.91 11.50 -14.74
N ILE A 179 -20.90 11.74 -13.43
CA ILE A 179 -21.74 12.76 -12.76
C ILE A 179 -21.02 14.09 -12.53
N LEU A 180 -19.92 14.33 -13.23
CA LEU A 180 -19.17 15.60 -13.22
C LEU A 180 -18.74 16.09 -11.82
N CYS A 181 -18.43 15.15 -10.90
CA CYS A 181 -18.07 15.46 -9.51
C CYS A 181 -16.64 16.01 -9.31
N SER A 182 -15.85 16.03 -10.39
CA SER A 182 -14.44 16.48 -10.46
C SER A 182 -13.44 15.83 -9.50
N ARG A 183 -13.77 14.69 -8.85
CA ARG A 183 -12.82 13.99 -7.95
C ARG A 183 -11.54 13.55 -8.68
N CYS A 184 -11.67 12.94 -9.85
CA CYS A 184 -10.52 12.49 -10.66
C CYS A 184 -9.61 13.66 -11.06
N ILE A 185 -10.19 14.76 -11.54
CA ILE A 185 -9.47 15.98 -11.94
C ILE A 185 -8.66 16.53 -10.75
N ARG A 186 -9.32 16.72 -9.60
CA ARG A 186 -8.66 17.22 -8.39
C ARG A 186 -7.58 16.29 -7.89
N PHE A 187 -7.82 14.98 -7.89
CA PHE A 187 -6.81 14.01 -7.49
C PHE A 187 -5.54 14.12 -8.35
N CYS A 188 -5.69 14.11 -9.68
CA CYS A 188 -4.56 14.23 -10.60
C CYS A 188 -3.79 15.54 -10.37
N LYS A 189 -4.50 16.66 -10.19
CA LYS A 189 -3.88 17.97 -9.96
C LYS A 189 -3.24 18.15 -8.57
N GLU A 190 -3.94 17.75 -7.52
CA GLU A 190 -3.60 18.07 -6.13
C GLU A 190 -2.68 17.05 -5.50
N ILE A 191 -2.87 15.76 -5.79
CA ILE A 191 -2.11 14.67 -5.16
C ILE A 191 -0.96 14.24 -6.06
N VAL A 192 -1.27 13.83 -7.28
CA VAL A 192 -0.26 13.30 -8.22
C VAL A 192 0.60 14.41 -8.82
N LYS A 193 0.13 15.67 -8.75
CA LYS A 193 0.77 16.83 -9.41
C LYS A 193 0.90 16.67 -10.93
N ASP A 194 -0.05 15.93 -11.52
CA ASP A 194 -0.14 15.66 -12.94
C ASP A 194 -1.50 16.12 -13.47
N ASP A 195 -1.64 17.41 -13.80
CA ASP A 195 -2.89 18.03 -14.28
C ASP A 195 -3.20 17.56 -15.72
N VAL A 196 -3.74 16.34 -15.85
CA VAL A 196 -3.98 15.64 -17.13
C VAL A 196 -5.46 15.50 -17.48
N LEU A 197 -6.36 15.58 -16.49
CA LEU A 197 -7.81 15.43 -16.72
C LEU A 197 -8.52 16.79 -16.63
N GLY A 198 -9.52 16.99 -17.49
CA GLY A 198 -10.32 18.21 -17.50
C GLY A 198 -11.74 17.97 -18.02
N PHE A 199 -12.63 18.90 -17.71
CA PHE A 199 -13.94 18.98 -18.38
C PHE A 199 -13.86 19.90 -19.58
N ILE A 200 -14.41 19.46 -20.70
CA ILE A 200 -14.66 20.29 -21.87
C ILE A 200 -16.17 20.50 -22.04
N ASP A 201 -16.54 21.39 -22.97
CA ASP A 201 -17.92 21.82 -23.21
C ASP A 201 -18.59 22.44 -21.97
N ARG A 202 -19.89 22.74 -22.07
CA ARG A 202 -20.66 23.40 -21.00
C ARG A 202 -22.06 22.79 -20.85
N GLY A 203 -22.60 22.89 -19.65
CA GLY A 203 -23.94 22.39 -19.31
C GLY A 203 -24.04 20.87 -19.37
N SER A 204 -25.18 20.34 -19.83
CA SER A 204 -25.42 18.89 -19.87
C SER A 204 -24.57 18.13 -20.91
N TYR A 205 -23.84 18.85 -21.76
CA TYR A 205 -22.91 18.27 -22.74
C TYR A 205 -21.47 18.19 -22.23
N SER A 206 -21.19 18.66 -21.01
CA SER A 206 -19.82 18.59 -20.48
C SER A 206 -19.32 17.14 -20.39
N THR A 207 -18.11 16.91 -20.89
CA THR A 207 -17.47 15.59 -20.94
C THR A 207 -16.11 15.62 -20.25
N LEU A 208 -15.72 14.49 -19.64
CA LEU A 208 -14.36 14.32 -19.10
C LEU A 208 -13.41 13.88 -20.23
N THR A 209 -12.24 14.52 -20.31
CA THR A 209 -11.20 14.14 -21.27
C THR A 209 -9.81 14.31 -20.67
N CYS A 210 -8.82 13.73 -21.34
CA CYS A 210 -7.41 14.03 -21.14
C CYS A 210 -7.01 15.32 -21.87
N PHE A 211 -5.98 16.00 -21.37
CA PHE A 211 -5.32 17.09 -22.10
C PHE A 211 -4.75 16.56 -23.43
N PRO A 212 -4.89 17.31 -24.54
CA PRO A 212 -4.41 16.86 -25.85
C PRO A 212 -2.95 16.41 -25.83
N GLY A 213 -2.68 15.19 -26.33
CA GLY A 213 -1.34 14.61 -26.36
C GLY A 213 -0.81 14.06 -25.04
N LYS A 214 -1.59 14.12 -23.95
CA LYS A 214 -1.17 13.66 -22.62
C LYS A 214 -2.14 12.62 -22.06
N PRO A 215 -1.86 11.31 -22.21
CA PRO A 215 -2.72 10.27 -21.66
C PRO A 215 -2.61 10.19 -20.13
N LEU A 216 -3.64 9.68 -19.46
CA LEU A 216 -3.64 9.36 -18.03
C LEU A 216 -2.74 8.14 -17.77
N ALA A 217 -1.43 8.37 -17.70
CA ALA A 217 -0.41 7.32 -17.63
C ALA A 217 0.48 7.38 -16.37
N ASN A 218 0.25 8.32 -15.44
CA ASN A 218 0.97 8.38 -14.17
C ASN A 218 0.74 7.11 -13.30
N ASN A 219 1.67 6.83 -12.39
CA ASN A 219 1.65 5.67 -11.48
C ASN A 219 0.53 5.70 -10.42
N TYR A 220 -0.47 6.58 -10.56
CA TYR A 220 -1.60 6.67 -9.64
C TYR A 220 -2.93 6.73 -10.37
N SER A 221 -2.94 6.38 -11.66
CA SER A 221 -4.12 6.49 -12.52
C SER A 221 -5.29 5.67 -12.00
N LEU A 222 -5.07 4.49 -11.40
CA LEU A 222 -6.14 3.65 -10.87
C LEU A 222 -6.74 4.20 -9.58
N CYS A 223 -6.06 5.11 -8.86
CA CYS A 223 -6.71 5.85 -7.77
C CYS A 223 -7.89 6.69 -8.28
N THR A 224 -7.89 7.11 -9.56
CA THR A 224 -9.05 7.79 -10.16
C THR A 224 -10.27 6.86 -10.32
N VAL A 225 -10.04 5.55 -10.45
CA VAL A 225 -11.10 4.53 -10.45
C VAL A 225 -11.64 4.36 -9.03
N ASP A 226 -10.76 4.23 -8.03
CA ASP A 226 -11.18 4.02 -6.64
C ASP A 226 -12.03 5.18 -6.09
N ILE A 227 -11.66 6.43 -6.40
CA ILE A 227 -12.41 7.60 -5.92
C ILE A 227 -13.65 7.93 -6.75
N CYS A 228 -13.81 7.31 -7.92
CA CYS A 228 -14.96 7.56 -8.79
C CYS A 228 -16.22 7.03 -8.10
N PRO A 229 -17.20 7.88 -7.75
CA PRO A 229 -18.39 7.40 -7.04
C PRO A 229 -19.35 6.59 -7.93
N VAL A 230 -19.04 6.49 -9.22
CA VAL A 230 -19.85 5.91 -10.29
C VAL A 230 -18.94 5.07 -11.20
N GLY A 231 -19.51 4.17 -12.00
CA GLY A 231 -18.75 3.34 -12.93
C GLY A 231 -18.33 4.03 -14.23
N ALA A 232 -17.97 5.32 -14.15
CA ALA A 232 -17.50 6.09 -15.29
C ALA A 232 -16.02 5.79 -15.58
N LEU A 233 -15.16 5.83 -14.56
CA LEU A 233 -13.77 5.42 -14.67
C LEU A 233 -13.66 3.99 -14.14
N THR A 234 -13.17 3.08 -14.97
CA THR A 234 -13.01 1.66 -14.63
C THR A 234 -11.61 1.19 -14.99
N SER A 235 -11.09 0.22 -14.23
CA SER A 235 -9.84 -0.45 -14.56
C SER A 235 -10.00 -1.22 -15.86
N THR A 236 -9.16 -0.94 -16.85
CA THR A 236 -9.15 -1.68 -18.11
C THR A 236 -8.87 -3.16 -17.90
N ASP A 237 -8.07 -3.51 -16.88
CA ASP A 237 -7.74 -4.90 -16.56
C ASP A 237 -8.89 -5.61 -15.83
N PHE A 238 -9.56 -4.98 -14.86
CA PHE A 238 -10.55 -5.67 -14.03
C PHE A 238 -11.96 -5.70 -14.66
N ARG A 239 -12.31 -4.68 -15.46
CA ARG A 239 -13.68 -4.50 -15.96
C ARG A 239 -14.25 -5.78 -16.57
N PHE A 240 -15.45 -6.16 -16.12
CA PHE A 240 -16.21 -7.31 -16.60
C PHE A 240 -15.62 -8.70 -16.26
N LYS A 241 -14.52 -8.79 -15.51
CA LYS A 241 -13.96 -10.09 -15.08
C LYS A 241 -14.74 -10.71 -13.92
N MET A 242 -15.25 -9.90 -12.98
CA MET A 242 -15.99 -10.40 -11.81
C MET A 242 -16.86 -9.30 -11.21
N ARG A 243 -17.94 -9.67 -10.51
CA ARG A 243 -18.73 -8.75 -9.68
C ARG A 243 -18.23 -8.74 -8.25
N VAL A 244 -18.22 -7.57 -7.64
CA VAL A 244 -17.58 -7.35 -6.34
C VAL A 244 -18.24 -8.07 -5.18
N TRP A 245 -19.54 -8.34 -5.23
CA TRP A 245 -20.24 -9.13 -4.21
C TRP A 245 -19.85 -10.61 -4.21
N PHE A 246 -19.15 -11.10 -5.25
CA PHE A 246 -18.58 -12.44 -5.25
C PHE A 246 -17.15 -12.51 -4.74
N LEU A 247 -16.49 -11.36 -4.57
CA LEU A 247 -15.09 -11.30 -4.19
C LEU A 247 -14.94 -11.28 -2.67
N LYS A 248 -14.05 -12.13 -2.17
CA LYS A 248 -13.56 -12.06 -0.79
C LYS A 248 -12.55 -10.93 -0.68
N GLN A 249 -12.69 -10.11 0.35
CA GLN A 249 -11.72 -9.09 0.72
C GLN A 249 -10.73 -9.64 1.75
N THR A 250 -9.44 -9.47 1.50
CA THR A 250 -8.39 -9.82 2.45
C THR A 250 -7.46 -8.63 2.65
N ASN A 251 -7.28 -8.21 3.90
CA ASN A 251 -6.37 -7.11 4.24
C ASN A 251 -4.91 -7.54 4.02
N SER A 252 -4.15 -6.72 3.30
CA SER A 252 -2.73 -6.94 3.01
C SER A 252 -1.96 -5.62 3.00
N ILE A 253 -0.70 -5.69 2.59
CA ILE A 253 0.26 -4.59 2.50
C ILE A 253 0.91 -4.63 1.11
N ASP A 254 1.19 -3.47 0.54
CA ASP A 254 1.96 -3.33 -0.68
C ASP A 254 3.43 -3.75 -0.46
N THR A 255 3.96 -4.62 -1.32
CA THR A 255 5.34 -5.13 -1.23
C THR A 255 6.28 -4.51 -2.26
N GLU A 256 5.85 -3.47 -2.97
CA GLU A 256 6.70 -2.77 -3.94
C GLU A 256 7.90 -2.09 -3.29
N SER A 257 7.70 -1.45 -2.14
CA SER A 257 8.73 -0.66 -1.45
C SER A 257 8.52 -0.61 0.05
N SER A 258 9.45 0.02 0.77
CA SER A 258 9.38 0.21 2.22
C SER A 258 8.27 1.16 2.71
N ALA A 259 7.45 1.74 1.81
CA ALA A 259 6.37 2.65 2.20
C ALA A 259 5.26 1.93 2.99
N GLY A 260 4.97 0.67 2.64
CA GLY A 260 4.02 -0.17 3.36
C GLY A 260 2.55 0.28 3.22
N ALA A 261 2.14 0.70 2.01
CA ALA A 261 0.76 1.11 1.77
C ALA A 261 -0.22 -0.03 2.14
N ASN A 262 -1.29 0.31 2.87
CA ASN A 262 -2.31 -0.66 3.25
C ASN A 262 -3.20 -1.00 2.05
N THR A 263 -3.48 -2.29 1.84
CA THR A 263 -4.23 -2.78 0.67
C THR A 263 -5.34 -3.75 1.04
N ILE A 264 -6.26 -3.96 0.10
CA ILE A 264 -7.25 -5.03 0.08
C ILE A 264 -6.98 -5.88 -1.17
N VAL A 265 -6.78 -7.17 -0.97
CA VAL A 265 -6.68 -8.17 -2.03
C VAL A 265 -8.07 -8.77 -2.25
N TRP A 266 -8.54 -8.70 -3.49
CA TRP A 266 -9.85 -9.22 -3.88
C TRP A 266 -9.68 -10.54 -4.61
N SER A 267 -10.17 -11.63 -4.00
CA SER A 267 -10.00 -12.98 -4.54
C SER A 267 -11.30 -13.78 -4.56
N ARG A 268 -11.37 -14.77 -5.44
CA ARG A 268 -12.43 -15.77 -5.48
C ARG A 268 -11.86 -17.08 -6.01
N GLU A 269 -12.22 -18.20 -5.38
CA GLU A 269 -11.86 -19.55 -5.84
C GLU A 269 -10.34 -19.71 -6.09
N GLY A 270 -9.52 -19.12 -5.22
CA GLY A 270 -8.06 -19.17 -5.31
C GLY A 270 -7.43 -18.24 -6.34
N VAL A 271 -8.21 -17.45 -7.07
CA VAL A 271 -7.74 -16.46 -8.04
C VAL A 271 -7.85 -15.05 -7.47
N ILE A 272 -6.77 -14.27 -7.58
CA ILE A 272 -6.78 -12.83 -7.26
C ILE A 272 -7.18 -12.06 -8.52
N TYR A 273 -8.15 -11.15 -8.39
CA TYR A 273 -8.67 -10.37 -9.50
C TYR A 273 -8.17 -8.92 -9.52
N ARG A 274 -8.02 -8.31 -8.33
CA ARG A 274 -7.51 -6.94 -8.18
C ARG A 274 -6.96 -6.69 -6.78
N ILE A 275 -6.15 -5.65 -6.66
CA ILE A 275 -5.74 -5.04 -5.39
C ILE A 275 -6.22 -3.59 -5.39
N THR A 276 -6.81 -3.16 -4.27
CA THR A 276 -7.24 -1.76 -4.04
C THR A 276 -6.59 -1.21 -2.76
N PRO A 277 -6.48 0.11 -2.59
CA PRO A 277 -6.01 0.71 -1.35
C PRO A 277 -7.00 0.40 -0.21
N ARG A 278 -6.45 0.32 1.00
CA ARG A 278 -7.21 0.36 2.25
C ARG A 278 -6.79 1.61 3.01
N ARG A 279 -7.78 2.38 3.50
CA ARG A 279 -7.49 3.65 4.14
C ARG A 279 -6.56 3.52 5.35
N ASN A 280 -5.50 4.31 5.38
CA ASN A 280 -4.65 4.51 6.55
C ASN A 280 -4.09 5.93 6.55
N ASP A 281 -4.69 6.79 7.37
CA ASP A 281 -4.35 8.22 7.45
C ASP A 281 -2.91 8.48 7.97
N GLU A 282 -2.24 7.46 8.47
CA GLU A 282 -0.85 7.52 8.96
C GLU A 282 0.18 7.03 7.93
N VAL A 283 -0.26 6.42 6.81
CA VAL A 283 0.64 5.80 5.82
C VAL A 283 0.28 6.22 4.40
N ASN A 284 -0.86 5.76 3.87
CA ASN A 284 -1.21 5.92 2.47
C ASN A 284 -2.47 6.74 2.21
N ASP A 285 -3.09 7.31 3.24
CA ASP A 285 -4.42 7.90 3.16
C ASP A 285 -5.37 6.93 2.45
N ASP A 286 -5.90 7.28 1.28
CA ASP A 286 -6.77 6.46 0.44
C ASP A 286 -6.06 5.99 -0.86
N TRP A 287 -4.74 6.16 -0.95
CA TRP A 287 -3.97 6.03 -2.20
C TRP A 287 -3.12 4.76 -2.26
N MET A 288 -2.77 4.36 -3.48
CA MET A 288 -1.83 3.27 -3.76
C MET A 288 -1.29 3.41 -5.19
N ALA A 289 0.00 3.13 -5.37
CA ALA A 289 0.64 3.13 -6.68
C ALA A 289 0.07 2.04 -7.61
N ASP A 290 0.07 2.30 -8.92
CA ASP A 290 -0.40 1.36 -9.94
C ASP A 290 0.50 0.13 -10.05
N SER A 291 1.80 0.28 -9.74
CA SER A 291 2.80 -0.81 -9.70
C SER A 291 2.48 -1.82 -8.62
N GLY A 292 2.17 -1.36 -7.41
CA GLY A 292 1.76 -2.23 -6.33
C GLY A 292 0.49 -3.02 -6.67
N ARG A 293 -0.43 -2.46 -7.47
CA ARG A 293 -1.69 -3.13 -7.86
C ARG A 293 -1.51 -4.31 -8.78
N VAL A 294 -0.38 -4.41 -9.49
CA VAL A 294 -0.10 -5.54 -10.39
C VAL A 294 0.78 -6.62 -9.76
N LEU A 295 1.25 -6.42 -8.52
CA LEU A 295 2.09 -7.38 -7.81
C LEU A 295 1.45 -8.77 -7.67
N TYR A 296 0.12 -8.87 -7.64
CA TYR A 296 -0.55 -10.17 -7.57
C TYR A 296 -0.32 -11.05 -8.81
N LYS A 297 0.07 -10.47 -9.95
CA LYS A 297 0.32 -11.23 -11.19
C LYS A 297 1.44 -12.25 -11.01
N GLN A 298 2.39 -12.00 -10.09
CA GLN A 298 3.44 -12.96 -9.76
C GLN A 298 2.90 -14.29 -9.22
N VAL A 299 1.71 -14.30 -8.60
CA VAL A 299 1.09 -15.53 -8.07
C VAL A 299 0.89 -16.57 -9.17
N ASN A 300 0.55 -16.13 -10.39
CA ASN A 300 0.34 -16.98 -11.55
C ASN A 300 1.47 -16.85 -12.59
N SER A 301 2.66 -16.43 -12.17
CA SER A 301 3.82 -16.36 -13.07
C SER A 301 4.17 -17.76 -13.60
N PRO A 302 4.57 -17.90 -14.88
CA PRO A 302 5.10 -19.16 -15.39
C PRO A 302 6.36 -19.62 -14.66
N ASP A 303 7.10 -18.70 -14.02
CA ASP A 303 8.32 -19.00 -13.28
C ASP A 303 8.05 -19.53 -11.86
N ARG A 304 6.78 -19.72 -11.44
CA ARG A 304 6.49 -20.24 -10.10
C ARG A 304 7.10 -21.63 -9.88
N LEU A 305 7.81 -21.78 -8.76
CA LEU A 305 8.32 -23.07 -8.34
C LEU A 305 7.17 -23.91 -7.78
N LEU A 306 6.94 -25.09 -8.38
CA LEU A 306 5.82 -25.97 -8.03
C LEU A 306 6.28 -27.30 -7.39
N ALA A 307 7.57 -27.63 -7.45
CA ALA A 307 8.10 -28.86 -6.89
C ALA A 307 9.49 -28.64 -6.28
N PRO A 308 9.80 -29.26 -5.13
CA PRO A 308 11.17 -29.32 -4.61
C PRO A 308 12.11 -29.97 -5.60
N LYS A 309 13.36 -29.51 -5.65
CA LYS A 309 14.39 -30.10 -6.51
C LYS A 309 15.65 -30.42 -5.75
N VAL A 310 16.30 -31.52 -6.13
CA VAL A 310 17.64 -31.90 -5.67
C VAL A 310 18.49 -32.19 -6.91
N ASN A 311 19.64 -31.53 -7.04
CA ASN A 311 20.53 -31.59 -8.21
C ASN A 311 19.79 -31.38 -9.55
N GLY A 312 18.84 -30.43 -9.57
CA GLY A 312 18.05 -30.09 -10.74
C GLY A 312 16.87 -31.03 -11.07
N ALA A 313 16.75 -32.18 -10.39
CA ALA A 313 15.64 -33.11 -10.56
C ALA A 313 14.54 -32.90 -9.51
N ASP A 314 13.28 -33.08 -9.91
CA ASP A 314 12.15 -33.03 -8.99
C ASP A 314 12.28 -34.09 -7.89
N ALA A 315 11.98 -33.70 -6.65
CA ALA A 315 12.12 -34.54 -5.47
C ALA A 315 10.90 -34.42 -4.55
N ALA A 316 10.65 -35.46 -3.76
CA ALA A 316 9.70 -35.39 -2.66
C ALA A 316 10.16 -34.35 -1.62
N ALA A 317 9.21 -33.67 -0.97
CA ALA A 317 9.51 -32.63 0.02
C ALA A 317 10.46 -33.12 1.11
N ASP A 318 10.18 -34.27 1.73
CA ASP A 318 11.01 -34.84 2.80
C ASP A 318 12.44 -35.14 2.33
N ALA A 319 12.61 -35.60 1.10
CA ALA A 319 13.93 -35.86 0.51
C ALA A 319 14.69 -34.55 0.26
N ALA A 320 14.02 -33.50 -0.22
CA ALA A 320 14.63 -32.19 -0.42
C ALA A 320 15.03 -31.54 0.91
N PHE A 321 14.19 -31.64 1.95
CA PHE A 321 14.53 -31.17 3.29
C PHE A 321 15.69 -31.96 3.91
N ALA A 322 15.72 -33.27 3.74
CA ALA A 322 16.82 -34.11 4.19
C ALA A 322 18.13 -33.75 3.48
N ALA A 323 18.11 -33.54 2.16
CA ALA A 323 19.28 -33.13 1.38
C ALA A 323 19.77 -31.74 1.77
N ALA A 324 18.87 -30.77 1.97
CA ALA A 324 19.22 -29.45 2.48
C ALA A 324 19.89 -29.57 3.85
N ALA A 325 19.30 -30.32 4.76
CA ALA A 325 19.85 -30.50 6.10
C ALA A 325 21.17 -31.27 6.14
N GLU A 326 21.38 -32.22 5.23
CA GLU A 326 22.68 -32.88 5.05
C GLU A 326 23.75 -31.88 4.64
N ILE A 327 23.47 -31.03 3.65
CA ILE A 327 24.37 -29.94 3.24
C ILE A 327 24.66 -29.02 4.43
N LEU A 328 23.63 -28.57 5.16
CA LEU A 328 23.80 -27.68 6.30
C LEU A 328 24.57 -28.31 7.47
N ARG A 329 24.39 -29.61 7.73
CA ARG A 329 25.13 -30.33 8.79
C ARG A 329 26.55 -30.68 8.39
N SER A 330 26.80 -30.99 7.12
CA SER A 330 28.14 -31.25 6.61
C SER A 330 29.05 -30.01 6.63
N VAL A 331 28.45 -28.82 6.82
CA VAL A 331 29.10 -27.50 6.77
C VAL A 331 28.78 -26.68 8.06
N GLY A 332 28.12 -27.26 9.06
CA GLY A 332 27.71 -26.56 10.30
C GLY A 332 28.42 -27.12 11.54
N PRO A 333 28.38 -26.43 12.69
CA PRO A 333 29.02 -26.89 13.92
C PRO A 333 28.38 -28.22 14.36
N ALA A 334 29.23 -29.24 14.46
CA ALA A 334 28.97 -30.45 15.21
C ALA A 334 28.96 -30.12 16.72
N LEU A 335 27.99 -29.32 17.16
CA LEU A 335 27.89 -28.81 18.53
C LEU A 335 27.57 -29.92 19.56
N ALA A 336 27.24 -31.13 19.09
CA ALA A 336 27.03 -32.31 19.94
C ALA A 336 28.26 -33.24 20.06
N ALA A 337 29.37 -33.02 19.34
CA ALA A 337 30.45 -34.03 19.23
C ALA A 337 31.89 -33.51 19.33
N GLY A 338 32.11 -32.24 19.70
CA GLY A 338 33.48 -31.71 19.91
C GLY A 338 34.39 -31.75 18.67
N ARG A 339 33.80 -31.67 17.47
CA ARG A 339 34.55 -31.59 16.21
C ARG A 339 34.56 -30.16 15.69
N GLU A 340 35.75 -29.67 15.29
CA GLU A 340 35.95 -28.37 14.64
C GLU A 340 35.04 -28.21 13.39
N PRO A 341 34.55 -26.99 13.07
CA PRO A 341 33.71 -26.74 11.89
C PRO A 341 34.46 -27.11 10.62
N HIS A 342 33.96 -28.07 9.86
CA HIS A 342 34.72 -28.56 8.71
C HIS A 342 34.60 -27.67 7.47
N GLN A 343 33.57 -26.80 7.38
CA GLN A 343 33.38 -25.85 6.27
C GLN A 343 32.53 -24.62 6.69
N PRO A 344 32.76 -23.41 6.15
CA PRO A 344 32.00 -22.18 6.46
C PRO A 344 30.73 -21.96 5.60
N ILE A 345 29.61 -21.54 6.23
CA ILE A 345 28.30 -21.23 5.61
C ILE A 345 28.03 -19.72 5.59
N ALA A 346 27.45 -19.22 4.49
CA ALA A 346 26.86 -17.90 4.40
C ALA A 346 25.35 -17.95 4.11
N PHE A 347 24.57 -17.11 4.79
CA PHE A 347 23.16 -16.88 4.50
C PHE A 347 22.98 -15.59 3.73
N VAL A 348 22.29 -15.67 2.59
CA VAL A 348 21.79 -14.52 1.85
C VAL A 348 20.31 -14.35 2.17
N VAL A 349 19.99 -13.28 2.88
CA VAL A 349 18.65 -13.00 3.41
C VAL A 349 18.01 -11.83 2.69
N SER A 350 16.67 -11.76 2.74
CA SER A 350 15.88 -10.77 2.02
C SER A 350 15.18 -9.77 2.94
N GLY A 351 15.23 -8.49 2.56
CA GLY A 351 14.34 -7.45 3.10
C GLY A 351 12.88 -7.59 2.65
N ARG A 352 12.56 -8.58 1.81
CA ARG A 352 11.19 -8.92 1.39
C ARG A 352 10.56 -10.03 2.23
N SER A 353 11.34 -10.71 3.06
CA SER A 353 10.86 -11.71 4.02
C SER A 353 10.08 -11.06 5.16
N SER A 354 9.09 -11.78 5.71
CA SER A 354 8.32 -11.33 6.87
C SER A 354 9.17 -11.26 8.15
N VAL A 355 8.72 -10.54 9.17
CA VAL A 355 9.40 -10.48 10.48
C VAL A 355 9.55 -11.89 11.07
N GLU A 356 8.53 -12.72 10.89
CA GLU A 356 8.51 -14.11 11.35
C GLU A 356 9.56 -14.98 10.64
N GLU A 357 9.68 -14.82 9.31
CA GLU A 357 10.72 -15.47 8.52
C GLU A 357 12.12 -15.00 8.92
N GLN A 358 12.31 -13.69 9.11
CA GLN A 358 13.59 -13.11 9.53
C GLN A 358 13.99 -13.59 10.94
N PHE A 359 13.03 -13.75 11.85
CA PHE A 359 13.28 -14.33 13.18
C PHE A 359 13.74 -15.78 13.10
N LEU A 360 13.06 -16.63 12.31
CA LEU A 360 13.48 -18.02 12.12
C LEU A 360 14.81 -18.15 11.38
N ALA A 361 15.06 -17.29 10.38
CA ALA A 361 16.34 -17.21 9.69
C ALA A 361 17.47 -16.85 10.67
N LYS A 362 17.26 -15.87 11.57
CA LYS A 362 18.23 -15.52 12.62
C LYS A 362 18.56 -16.71 13.51
N LYS A 363 17.54 -17.46 13.95
CA LYS A 363 17.73 -18.68 14.75
C LYS A 363 18.57 -19.71 14.02
N LEU A 364 18.31 -19.94 12.74
CA LEU A 364 19.05 -20.89 11.90
C LEU A 364 20.50 -20.45 11.66
N VAL A 365 20.71 -19.16 11.35
CA VAL A 365 22.05 -18.55 11.22
C VAL A 365 22.86 -18.75 12.51
N ALA A 366 22.26 -18.44 13.67
CA ALA A 366 22.91 -18.59 14.97
C ALA A 366 23.22 -20.06 15.30
N ALA A 367 22.31 -20.98 15.00
CA ALA A 367 22.51 -22.41 15.20
C ALA A 367 23.68 -22.97 14.37
N LEU A 368 23.91 -22.38 13.19
CA LEU A 368 24.96 -22.79 12.26
C LEU A 368 26.26 -22.00 12.40
N GLY A 369 26.30 -20.95 13.24
CA GLY A 369 27.44 -20.04 13.30
C GLY A 369 27.77 -19.39 11.96
N ALA A 370 26.76 -19.19 11.10
CA ALA A 370 26.94 -18.73 9.73
C ALA A 370 27.09 -17.20 9.63
N SER A 371 27.74 -16.72 8.55
CA SER A 371 27.68 -15.29 8.20
C SER A 371 26.32 -14.94 7.58
N VAL A 372 25.93 -13.67 7.65
CA VAL A 372 24.67 -13.17 7.09
C VAL A 372 24.94 -11.98 6.16
N HIS A 373 24.33 -12.01 4.98
CA HIS A 373 24.42 -10.97 3.96
C HIS A 373 22.99 -10.60 3.52
N LEU A 374 22.64 -9.33 3.64
CA LEU A 374 21.32 -8.82 3.27
C LEU A 374 21.38 -8.17 1.89
N VAL A 375 20.49 -8.58 0.99
CA VAL A 375 20.36 -7.96 -0.33
C VAL A 375 19.58 -6.65 -0.21
N SER A 376 20.09 -5.61 -0.86
CA SER A 376 19.49 -4.28 -0.90
C SER A 376 18.90 -4.03 -2.29
N TYR A 377 17.68 -3.50 -2.32
CA TYR A 377 17.02 -3.06 -3.54
C TYR A 377 16.80 -1.55 -3.45
N VAL A 378 17.51 -0.78 -4.26
CA VAL A 378 17.45 0.69 -4.22
C VAL A 378 17.04 1.22 -5.58
N GLY A 379 15.96 2.00 -5.60
CA GLY A 379 15.46 2.66 -6.80
C GLY A 379 15.19 4.14 -6.56
N GLN A 380 14.63 4.80 -7.57
CA GLN A 380 14.14 6.17 -7.42
C GLN A 380 12.86 6.16 -6.57
N GLY A 381 12.75 7.08 -5.60
CA GLY A 381 11.49 7.34 -4.90
C GLY A 381 10.63 8.36 -5.64
N ASP A 382 9.31 8.31 -5.48
CA ASP A 382 8.36 9.25 -6.11
C ASP A 382 7.86 10.37 -5.19
N GLY A 383 8.29 10.38 -3.94
CA GLY A 383 7.87 11.37 -2.93
C GLY A 383 6.43 11.19 -2.44
N ILE A 384 5.73 10.12 -2.85
CA ILE A 384 4.36 9.81 -2.45
C ILE A 384 4.34 8.45 -1.73
N LEU A 385 4.24 7.34 -2.46
CA LEU A 385 4.08 5.99 -1.88
C LEU A 385 5.02 4.96 -2.47
N VAL A 386 5.91 5.36 -3.38
CA VAL A 386 6.98 4.51 -3.85
C VAL A 386 8.30 5.03 -3.28
N SER A 387 8.81 4.31 -2.28
CA SER A 387 10.04 4.67 -1.58
C SER A 387 11.29 4.32 -2.40
N ALA A 388 12.42 4.97 -2.09
CA ALA A 388 13.71 4.63 -2.70
C ALA A 388 14.19 3.23 -2.28
N ASP A 389 13.92 2.84 -1.02
CA ASP A 389 14.11 1.45 -0.57
C ASP A 389 12.96 0.58 -1.11
N ARG A 390 13.32 -0.37 -1.98
CA ARG A 390 12.39 -1.30 -2.63
C ARG A 390 12.20 -2.59 -1.87
N THR A 391 12.63 -2.64 -0.62
CA THR A 391 12.39 -3.76 0.28
C THR A 391 11.32 -3.39 1.32
N PRO A 392 10.21 -4.14 1.40
CA PRO A 392 9.09 -3.78 2.28
C PRO A 392 9.39 -3.95 3.78
N ASN A 393 10.43 -4.71 4.14
CA ASN A 393 10.72 -5.12 5.51
C ASN A 393 12.21 -5.04 5.88
N LEU A 394 12.94 -4.05 5.35
CA LEU A 394 14.34 -3.81 5.71
C LEU A 394 14.53 -3.63 7.22
N ARG A 395 13.66 -2.82 7.83
CA ARG A 395 13.69 -2.53 9.27
C ARG A 395 13.33 -3.75 10.10
N GLY A 396 12.56 -4.69 9.57
CA GLY A 396 12.36 -6.01 10.18
C GLY A 396 13.67 -6.73 10.47
N ALA A 397 14.62 -6.69 9.55
CA ALA A 397 15.91 -7.39 9.71
C ALA A 397 16.75 -6.78 10.84
N LEU A 398 16.66 -5.47 11.03
CA LEU A 398 17.27 -4.75 12.15
C LEU A 398 16.57 -5.04 13.48
N VAL A 399 15.24 -4.94 13.50
CA VAL A 399 14.41 -5.12 14.71
C VAL A 399 14.51 -6.54 15.24
N THR A 400 14.46 -7.55 14.37
CA THR A 400 14.64 -8.96 14.75
C THR A 400 16.08 -9.25 15.22
N GLY A 401 17.04 -8.39 14.86
CA GLY A 401 18.46 -8.62 15.06
C GLY A 401 19.03 -9.68 14.12
N LEU A 402 18.40 -9.92 12.98
CA LEU A 402 18.96 -10.74 11.89
C LEU A 402 20.22 -10.08 11.33
N VAL A 403 20.22 -8.75 11.24
CA VAL A 403 21.41 -7.94 10.96
C VAL A 403 21.53 -6.83 12.00
N SER A 404 22.77 -6.42 12.29
CA SER A 404 23.06 -5.34 13.25
C SER A 404 23.33 -3.99 12.57
N LYS A 405 23.75 -4.00 11.31
CA LYS A 405 24.06 -2.81 10.51
C LYS A 405 23.63 -3.01 9.06
N LEU A 406 23.19 -1.93 8.43
CA LEU A 406 23.02 -1.89 6.99
C LEU A 406 24.34 -1.53 6.32
N HIS A 407 24.67 -2.22 5.25
CA HIS A 407 25.82 -1.91 4.41
C HIS A 407 25.30 -1.25 3.13
N HIS A 408 25.66 0.02 2.92
CA HIS A 408 25.44 0.63 1.61
C HIS A 408 26.38 0.00 0.59
N GLY A 409 25.83 -0.72 -0.38
CA GLY A 409 26.48 -0.83 -1.68
C GLY A 409 26.57 0.59 -2.26
N ALA A 410 27.73 0.97 -2.78
CA ALA A 410 27.94 2.26 -3.44
C ALA A 410 27.05 2.35 -4.70
N ALA A 411 25.80 2.77 -4.52
CA ALA A 411 24.87 3.06 -5.60
C ALA A 411 24.07 4.31 -5.25
N THR A 412 24.73 5.46 -5.26
CA THR A 412 24.02 6.72 -5.51
C THR A 412 23.59 6.69 -6.98
N PRO A 413 22.29 6.83 -7.30
CA PRO A 413 21.88 7.18 -8.65
C PRO A 413 22.43 8.60 -8.87
N SER A 414 23.48 8.74 -9.69
CA SER A 414 23.97 10.07 -10.04
C SER A 414 22.84 10.83 -10.73
N SER A 415 22.58 12.05 -10.25
CA SER A 415 21.70 13.00 -10.92
C SER A 415 22.24 13.24 -12.33
N ARG A 416 21.53 12.71 -13.32
CA ARG A 416 21.87 12.96 -14.73
C ARG A 416 21.66 14.45 -15.02
N PRO A 417 22.65 15.18 -15.55
CA PRO A 417 22.46 16.58 -15.94
C PRO A 417 21.50 16.64 -17.12
N ALA A 418 20.59 17.62 -17.09
CA ALA A 418 19.65 17.88 -18.17
C ALA A 418 20.41 18.20 -19.46
N GLY A 419 20.33 17.31 -20.46
CA GLY A 419 20.83 17.56 -21.81
C GLY A 419 21.86 16.56 -22.32
N SER A 420 21.43 15.35 -22.72
CA SER A 420 22.04 14.65 -23.86
C SER A 420 21.07 13.64 -24.47
N ALA A 421 20.98 13.64 -25.79
CA ALA A 421 20.06 12.85 -26.59
C ALA A 421 20.26 11.34 -26.39
N ALA A 422 19.16 10.60 -26.46
CA ALA A 422 19.10 9.15 -26.35
C ALA A 422 19.87 8.46 -27.49
N VAL A 423 20.78 7.56 -27.14
CA VAL A 423 21.25 6.48 -28.01
C VAL A 423 20.62 5.19 -27.47
N PRO A 424 20.02 4.34 -28.32
CA PRO A 424 19.29 3.16 -27.85
C PRO A 424 20.29 2.09 -27.41
N ALA A 425 20.30 1.74 -26.12
CA ALA A 425 20.89 0.50 -25.64
C ALA A 425 19.86 -0.63 -25.80
N ALA A 426 20.28 -1.72 -26.43
CA ALA A 426 19.46 -2.90 -26.67
C ALA A 426 18.99 -3.55 -25.36
N PRO A 427 17.77 -4.15 -25.32
CA PRO A 427 17.23 -4.73 -24.11
C PRO A 427 17.94 -6.06 -23.79
N VAL A 428 18.51 -6.14 -22.59
CA VAL A 428 18.82 -7.42 -21.95
C VAL A 428 17.65 -7.69 -21.00
N GLU A 429 16.77 -8.60 -21.38
CA GLU A 429 15.65 -9.05 -20.54
C GLU A 429 16.20 -9.92 -19.40
N THR A 430 16.23 -9.37 -18.18
CA THR A 430 16.49 -10.14 -16.95
C THR A 430 15.16 -10.62 -16.37
N ALA A 431 14.99 -11.94 -16.28
CA ALA A 431 13.83 -12.59 -15.65
C ALA A 431 13.82 -12.28 -14.15
N GLY A 432 12.86 -11.47 -13.72
CA GLY A 432 12.70 -11.01 -12.33
C GLY A 432 12.15 -9.60 -12.20
N GLU A 433 12.16 -8.80 -13.28
CA GLU A 433 11.54 -7.48 -13.27
C GLU A 433 10.01 -7.58 -13.33
N LEU A 434 9.33 -6.84 -12.44
CA LEU A 434 7.94 -6.44 -12.65
C LEU A 434 7.82 -5.91 -14.08
N PRO A 435 6.81 -6.33 -14.89
CA PRO A 435 6.67 -5.80 -16.23
C PRO A 435 6.64 -4.27 -16.14
N ALA A 436 7.63 -3.62 -16.75
CA ALA A 436 7.77 -2.18 -16.69
C ALA A 436 6.47 -1.55 -17.19
N LEU A 437 5.70 -0.97 -16.27
CA LEU A 437 4.44 -0.34 -16.62
C LEU A 437 4.75 0.93 -17.42
N PRO A 438 4.25 1.09 -18.65
CA PRO A 438 4.49 2.29 -19.42
C PRO A 438 3.89 3.51 -18.70
N GLY A 439 4.71 4.53 -18.46
CA GLY A 439 4.35 5.74 -17.72
C GLY A 439 5.36 6.11 -16.65
N ALA A 440 5.07 7.16 -15.87
CA ALA A 440 5.93 7.74 -14.83
C ALA A 440 6.12 6.82 -13.60
N HIS A 441 6.55 5.57 -13.82
CA HIS A 441 7.08 4.73 -12.77
C HIS A 441 8.52 5.12 -12.49
N PRO A 442 8.92 5.24 -11.21
CA PRO A 442 10.33 5.18 -10.90
C PRO A 442 10.90 3.84 -11.41
N GLY A 443 11.99 3.91 -12.18
CA GLY A 443 12.58 2.78 -12.91
C GLY A 443 13.02 1.61 -12.03
N PRO A 444 13.59 0.55 -12.64
CA PRO A 444 13.93 -0.67 -11.92
C PRO A 444 14.91 -0.42 -10.78
N ALA A 445 14.80 -1.22 -9.71
CA ALA A 445 15.68 -1.13 -8.56
C ALA A 445 17.06 -1.71 -8.90
N VAL A 446 18.12 -1.05 -8.44
CA VAL A 446 19.46 -1.63 -8.41
C VAL A 446 19.52 -2.62 -7.26
N VAL A 447 19.91 -3.86 -7.58
CA VAL A 447 20.08 -4.93 -6.60
C VAL A 447 21.57 -5.08 -6.28
N THR A 448 21.93 -5.05 -5.01
CA THR A 448 23.33 -5.15 -4.56
C THR A 448 23.43 -5.70 -3.15
N GLY A 449 24.64 -6.03 -2.70
CA GLY A 449 24.90 -6.46 -1.32
C GLY A 449 25.83 -7.66 -1.20
N LEU A 450 26.16 -8.35 -2.30
CA LEU A 450 26.91 -9.61 -2.24
C LEU A 450 28.39 -9.51 -2.65
N HIS A 451 28.93 -8.33 -2.92
CA HIS A 451 30.33 -8.20 -3.32
C HIS A 451 31.31 -8.78 -2.29
N ALA A 452 31.09 -8.50 -0.99
CA ALA A 452 31.94 -9.06 0.08
C ALA A 452 31.86 -10.59 0.13
N LEU A 453 30.64 -11.14 -0.05
CA LEU A 453 30.43 -12.59 -0.12
C LEU A 453 31.15 -13.20 -1.33
N GLY A 454 31.13 -12.53 -2.49
CA GLY A 454 31.87 -12.96 -3.67
C GLY A 454 33.37 -13.08 -3.41
N THR A 455 33.96 -12.07 -2.75
CA THR A 455 35.37 -12.12 -2.33
C THR A 455 35.66 -13.28 -1.37
N ASP A 456 34.77 -13.55 -0.43
CA ASP A 456 34.95 -14.65 0.52
C ASP A 456 34.79 -16.02 -0.14
N ILE A 457 33.91 -16.16 -1.14
CA ILE A 457 33.80 -17.37 -1.97
C ILE A 457 35.09 -17.57 -2.78
N ASP A 458 35.63 -16.52 -3.39
CA ASP A 458 36.86 -16.61 -4.17
C ASP A 458 38.09 -16.94 -3.31
N ALA A 459 38.07 -16.53 -2.04
CA ALA A 459 39.08 -16.86 -1.04
C ALA A 459 38.84 -18.21 -0.33
N ASP A 460 37.89 -19.03 -0.81
CA ASP A 460 37.52 -20.34 -0.24
C ASP A 460 37.05 -20.29 1.23
N LYS A 461 36.64 -19.11 1.71
CA LYS A 461 36.11 -18.87 3.06
C LYS A 461 34.60 -19.13 3.18
N VAL A 462 33.93 -19.49 2.09
CA VAL A 462 32.53 -19.92 2.07
C VAL A 462 32.42 -21.12 1.14
N LYS A 463 31.79 -22.20 1.61
CA LYS A 463 31.57 -23.42 0.81
C LYS A 463 30.09 -23.72 0.57
N THR A 464 29.21 -23.13 1.36
CA THR A 464 27.75 -23.26 1.19
C THR A 464 27.10 -21.90 1.31
N VAL A 465 26.15 -21.63 0.40
CA VAL A 465 25.29 -20.44 0.43
C VAL A 465 23.84 -20.87 0.55
N VAL A 466 23.16 -20.34 1.56
CA VAL A 466 21.70 -20.47 1.70
C VAL A 466 21.05 -19.18 1.23
N SER A 467 20.28 -19.22 0.15
CA SER A 467 19.55 -18.06 -0.37
C SER A 467 18.08 -18.11 0.03
N LEU A 468 17.59 -17.06 0.68
CA LEU A 468 16.20 -16.87 1.05
C LEU A 468 15.52 -15.89 0.08
N GLY A 469 15.03 -16.40 -1.04
CA GLY A 469 14.21 -15.67 -2.01
C GLY A 469 15.00 -14.76 -2.95
N GLU A 470 16.33 -14.74 -2.85
CA GLU A 470 17.19 -13.81 -3.59
C GLU A 470 17.83 -14.47 -4.83
N ASP A 471 17.87 -13.72 -5.92
CA ASP A 471 18.72 -14.07 -7.06
C ASP A 471 20.15 -13.57 -6.83
N LEU A 472 21.03 -14.50 -6.51
CA LEU A 472 22.43 -14.26 -6.18
C LEU A 472 23.20 -13.63 -7.34
N LEU A 473 22.86 -13.97 -8.59
CA LEU A 473 23.53 -13.38 -9.76
C LEU A 473 23.13 -11.91 -9.93
N ALA A 474 21.83 -11.62 -9.86
CA ALA A 474 21.32 -10.26 -9.91
C ALA A 474 21.86 -9.39 -8.75
N ALA A 475 22.09 -10.00 -7.57
CA ALA A 475 22.64 -9.33 -6.40
C ALA A 475 24.18 -9.18 -6.41
N GLY A 476 24.85 -9.64 -7.47
CA GLY A 476 26.26 -9.34 -7.76
C GLY A 476 27.24 -10.51 -7.69
N LEU A 477 26.79 -11.75 -7.48
CA LEU A 477 27.67 -12.92 -7.61
C LEU A 477 27.81 -13.36 -9.08
N THR A 478 28.94 -13.98 -9.39
CA THR A 478 29.20 -14.54 -10.73
C THR A 478 28.87 -16.03 -10.79
N ALA A 479 28.57 -16.55 -11.98
CA ALA A 479 28.36 -17.98 -12.19
C ALA A 479 29.59 -18.83 -11.76
N ALA A 480 30.81 -18.29 -11.95
CA ALA A 480 32.05 -18.93 -11.52
C ALA A 480 32.15 -19.05 -10.00
N GLN A 481 31.71 -18.03 -9.25
CA GLN A 481 31.64 -18.10 -7.78
C GLN A 481 30.59 -19.11 -7.32
N LEU A 482 29.40 -19.13 -7.95
CA LEU A 482 28.34 -20.08 -7.58
C LEU A 482 28.74 -21.54 -7.84
N ALA A 483 29.53 -21.81 -8.89
CA ALA A 483 30.06 -23.15 -9.15
C ALA A 483 31.04 -23.66 -8.07
N LYS A 484 31.61 -22.77 -7.23
CA LYS A 484 32.53 -23.14 -6.13
C LYS A 484 31.81 -23.54 -4.85
N VAL A 485 30.50 -23.30 -4.74
CA VAL A 485 29.74 -23.48 -3.49
C VAL A 485 28.52 -24.36 -3.69
N ALA A 486 28.09 -25.04 -2.63
CA ALA A 486 26.77 -25.67 -2.60
C ALA A 486 25.70 -24.60 -2.32
N VAL A 487 24.70 -24.48 -3.20
CA VAL A 487 23.60 -23.52 -3.02
C VAL A 487 22.34 -24.25 -2.58
N VAL A 488 21.75 -23.80 -1.46
CA VAL A 488 20.41 -24.17 -1.00
C VAL A 488 19.50 -22.97 -1.18
N TYR A 489 18.50 -23.08 -2.04
CA TYR A 489 17.58 -21.99 -2.36
C TYR A 489 16.20 -22.25 -1.76
N LEU A 490 15.66 -21.28 -1.02
CA LEU A 490 14.28 -21.24 -0.57
C LEU A 490 13.61 -20.04 -1.24
N GLY A 491 12.53 -20.23 -1.98
CA GLY A 491 11.86 -19.10 -2.62
C GLY A 491 10.70 -19.47 -3.51
N THR A 492 10.12 -18.46 -4.15
CA THR A 492 8.81 -18.58 -4.81
C THR A 492 8.87 -18.78 -6.32
N HIS A 493 9.94 -18.31 -6.96
CA HIS A 493 10.09 -18.27 -8.42
C HIS A 493 11.45 -18.84 -8.85
N ALA A 494 11.47 -19.44 -10.03
CA ALA A 494 12.69 -19.84 -10.72
C ALA A 494 13.45 -18.61 -11.19
N ASN A 495 14.76 -18.66 -11.07
CA ASN A 495 15.67 -17.59 -11.48
C ASN A 495 17.05 -18.22 -11.78
N PRO A 496 18.04 -17.45 -12.27
CA PRO A 496 19.38 -17.97 -12.53
C PRO A 496 20.03 -18.70 -11.33
N THR A 497 19.73 -18.29 -10.08
CA THR A 497 20.21 -18.99 -8.88
C THR A 497 19.61 -20.38 -8.73
N THR A 498 18.32 -20.59 -9.04
CA THR A 498 17.70 -21.92 -8.89
C THR A 498 18.29 -22.94 -9.86
N ALA A 499 18.81 -22.51 -11.01
CA ALA A 499 19.51 -23.38 -11.95
C ALA A 499 20.87 -23.88 -11.41
N ALA A 500 21.54 -23.07 -10.59
CA ALA A 500 22.79 -23.44 -9.92
C ALA A 500 22.58 -24.13 -8.56
N ALA A 501 21.34 -24.16 -8.06
CA ALA A 501 21.03 -24.67 -6.73
C ALA A 501 21.12 -26.20 -6.66
N ARG A 502 21.84 -26.68 -5.65
CA ARG A 502 21.88 -28.11 -5.29
C ARG A 502 20.55 -28.56 -4.71
N VAL A 503 19.89 -27.70 -3.94
CA VAL A 503 18.55 -27.95 -3.41
C VAL A 503 17.68 -26.71 -3.62
N VAL A 504 16.47 -26.91 -4.12
CA VAL A 504 15.43 -25.89 -4.27
C VAL A 504 14.22 -26.30 -3.44
N LEU A 505 13.81 -25.42 -2.54
CA LEU A 505 12.61 -25.56 -1.70
C LEU A 505 11.61 -24.46 -2.07
N PRO A 506 10.54 -24.79 -2.81
CA PRO A 506 9.51 -23.84 -3.17
C PRO A 506 8.76 -23.33 -1.94
N THR A 507 8.64 -22.00 -1.84
CA THR A 507 7.89 -21.33 -0.78
C THR A 507 6.73 -20.48 -1.31
N ARG A 508 6.05 -19.76 -0.41
CA ARG A 508 4.79 -19.06 -0.70
C ARG A 508 4.99 -17.56 -0.88
N THR A 509 4.22 -16.98 -1.79
CA THR A 509 4.19 -15.51 -1.96
C THR A 509 3.49 -14.85 -0.77
N VAL A 510 3.65 -13.54 -0.64
CA VAL A 510 2.95 -12.73 0.40
C VAL A 510 1.42 -12.92 0.37
N PHE A 511 0.83 -13.25 -0.79
CA PHE A 511 -0.60 -13.45 -0.94
C PHE A 511 -1.09 -14.83 -0.49
N GLU A 512 -0.17 -15.76 -0.26
CA GLU A 512 -0.43 -17.18 0.04
C GLU A 512 -0.14 -17.55 1.50
N LYS A 513 0.35 -16.59 2.29
CA LYS A 513 0.74 -16.74 3.70
C LYS A 513 0.29 -15.54 4.55
N ASN A 514 0.46 -15.66 5.85
CA ASN A 514 0.25 -14.56 6.80
C ASN A 514 1.62 -14.09 7.32
N GLY A 515 1.71 -12.84 7.76
CA GLY A 515 2.95 -12.33 8.34
C GLY A 515 2.87 -10.86 8.67
N THR A 516 4.01 -10.32 9.08
CA THR A 516 4.16 -8.91 9.40
C THR A 516 5.36 -8.29 8.69
N PHE A 517 5.25 -6.99 8.41
CA PHE A 517 6.33 -6.15 7.89
C PHE A 517 6.47 -4.89 8.75
N ILE A 518 7.67 -4.33 8.78
CA ILE A 518 8.00 -3.08 9.44
C ILE A 518 8.42 -2.09 8.36
N ASN A 519 7.55 -1.12 8.08
CA ASN A 519 7.73 -0.13 7.02
C ASN A 519 8.77 0.94 7.38
N GLN A 520 8.98 1.91 6.48
CA GLN A 520 9.96 3.00 6.63
C GLN A 520 9.77 3.91 7.85
N GLN A 521 8.57 3.93 8.44
CA GLN A 521 8.28 4.68 9.65
C GLN A 521 8.60 3.88 10.93
N PHE A 522 9.13 2.65 10.83
CA PHE A 522 9.12 1.67 11.92
C PHE A 522 7.71 1.28 12.36
N ARG A 523 6.71 1.37 11.48
CA ARG A 523 5.37 0.90 11.76
C ARG A 523 5.26 -0.58 11.41
N ILE A 524 4.98 -1.42 12.41
CA ILE A 524 4.67 -2.83 12.18
C ILE A 524 3.24 -2.99 11.68
N GLN A 525 3.08 -3.68 10.55
CA GLN A 525 1.81 -3.91 9.88
C GLN A 525 1.67 -5.40 9.57
N LYS A 526 0.45 -5.94 9.72
CA LYS A 526 0.15 -7.34 9.40
C LYS A 526 -0.59 -7.49 8.08
N PHE A 527 -0.30 -8.58 7.38
CA PHE A 527 -1.02 -9.01 6.18
C PHE A 527 -1.58 -10.42 6.37
N ALA A 528 -2.65 -10.74 5.64
CA ALA A 528 -3.29 -12.05 5.70
C ALA A 528 -3.28 -12.76 4.34
N LYS A 529 -3.34 -14.09 4.43
CA LYS A 529 -3.43 -15.02 3.31
C LYS A 529 -4.71 -14.78 2.51
N ALA A 530 -4.58 -14.37 1.25
CA ALA A 530 -5.68 -14.09 0.34
C ALA A 530 -6.12 -15.31 -0.48
N VAL A 531 -5.16 -16.17 -0.86
CA VAL A 531 -5.38 -17.37 -1.68
C VAL A 531 -4.56 -18.55 -1.14
N PRO A 532 -4.94 -19.81 -1.41
CA PRO A 532 -4.07 -20.96 -1.13
C PRO A 532 -2.79 -20.89 -1.98
N GLY A 533 -1.67 -21.37 -1.43
CA GLY A 533 -0.46 -21.57 -2.22
C GLY A 533 -0.56 -22.81 -3.13
N PRO A 534 0.25 -22.90 -4.19
CA PRO A 534 0.23 -24.03 -5.10
C PRO A 534 0.65 -25.33 -4.39
N ALA A 535 0.20 -26.46 -4.95
CA ALA A 535 0.67 -27.76 -4.52
C ALA A 535 2.20 -27.85 -4.69
N GLY A 536 2.90 -28.43 -3.71
CA GLY A 536 4.36 -28.54 -3.68
C GLY A 536 5.12 -27.32 -3.14
N ALA A 537 4.45 -26.16 -2.96
CA ALA A 537 5.02 -25.03 -2.22
C ALA A 537 4.71 -25.08 -0.72
N THR A 538 5.78 -25.05 0.08
CA THR A 538 5.70 -25.11 1.54
C THR A 538 5.59 -23.70 2.12
N ASP A 539 4.91 -23.56 3.26
CA ASP A 539 4.90 -22.30 3.98
C ASP A 539 6.31 -21.96 4.51
N ASP A 540 6.78 -20.73 4.34
CA ASP A 540 8.15 -20.33 4.70
C ASP A 540 8.45 -20.60 6.18
N LEU A 541 7.46 -20.37 7.09
CA LEU A 541 7.63 -20.65 8.51
C LEU A 541 7.83 -22.15 8.77
N THR A 542 7.10 -22.98 8.01
CA THR A 542 7.25 -24.44 8.10
C THR A 542 8.61 -24.88 7.59
N ALA A 543 9.04 -24.37 6.43
CA ALA A 543 10.32 -24.72 5.85
C ALA A 543 11.50 -24.33 6.77
N LEU A 544 11.49 -23.11 7.30
CA LEU A 544 12.55 -22.62 8.19
C LEU A 544 12.54 -23.34 9.56
N ALA A 545 11.37 -23.57 10.15
CA ALA A 545 11.26 -24.30 11.42
C ALA A 545 11.70 -25.76 11.29
N GLN A 546 11.38 -26.43 10.18
CA GLN A 546 11.83 -27.79 9.90
C GLN A 546 13.34 -27.86 9.73
N LEU A 547 13.94 -26.96 8.93
CA LEU A 547 15.39 -26.91 8.77
C LEU A 547 16.10 -26.65 10.11
N LEU A 548 15.59 -25.72 10.92
CA LEU A 548 16.11 -25.44 12.26
C LEU A 548 16.06 -26.69 13.16
N ALA A 549 14.93 -27.39 13.19
CA ALA A 549 14.76 -28.61 13.99
C ALA A 549 15.78 -29.69 13.59
N ILE A 550 15.97 -29.90 12.29
CA ILE A 550 16.89 -30.92 11.78
C ILE A 550 18.35 -30.56 12.08
N VAL A 551 18.72 -29.28 11.98
CA VAL A 551 20.07 -28.79 12.27
C VAL A 551 20.39 -28.88 13.76
N GLN A 552 19.46 -28.49 14.63
CA GLN A 552 19.67 -28.49 16.09
C GLN A 552 19.44 -29.87 16.74
N ALA A 553 18.96 -30.86 15.98
CA ALA A 553 18.48 -32.14 16.52
C ALA A 553 17.49 -31.95 17.69
N GLY A 554 16.62 -30.94 17.57
CA GLY A 554 15.68 -30.52 18.61
C GLY A 554 14.24 -30.39 18.10
N PRO A 555 13.28 -30.06 18.98
CA PRO A 555 11.89 -29.86 18.56
C PRO A 555 11.78 -28.65 17.62
N ALA A 556 10.92 -28.76 16.61
CA ALA A 556 10.62 -27.64 15.73
C ALA A 556 9.91 -26.51 16.49
N LEU A 557 10.29 -25.27 16.18
CA LEU A 557 9.51 -24.11 16.62
C LEU A 557 8.10 -24.16 16.01
N PRO A 558 7.10 -23.55 16.68
CA PRO A 558 5.74 -23.51 16.15
C PRO A 558 5.68 -22.84 14.77
N THR A 559 4.92 -23.45 13.87
CA THR A 559 4.67 -22.91 12.51
C THR A 559 3.35 -22.13 12.42
N ASP A 560 2.48 -22.26 13.42
CA ASP A 560 1.34 -21.35 13.60
C ASP A 560 1.85 -19.96 14.00
N ILE A 561 1.36 -18.94 13.31
CA ILE A 561 1.82 -17.56 13.49
C ILE A 561 1.58 -17.04 14.91
N ASN A 562 0.44 -17.37 15.54
CA ASN A 562 0.15 -16.88 16.89
C ASN A 562 1.04 -17.55 17.94
N ALA A 563 1.33 -18.84 17.76
CA ALA A 563 2.26 -19.57 18.62
C ALA A 563 3.71 -19.05 18.44
N LEU A 564 4.15 -18.80 17.21
CA LEU A 564 5.48 -18.27 16.92
C LEU A 564 5.68 -16.87 17.52
N TRP A 565 4.65 -16.03 17.48
CA TRP A 565 4.71 -14.68 18.07
C TRP A 565 4.98 -14.66 19.57
N LYS A 566 4.67 -15.73 20.31
CA LYS A 566 5.08 -15.84 21.73
C LYS A 566 6.59 -15.92 21.89
N HIS A 567 7.28 -16.58 20.95
CA HIS A 567 8.74 -16.65 20.94
C HIS A 567 9.36 -15.33 20.45
N ILE A 568 8.77 -14.71 19.43
CA ILE A 568 9.22 -13.40 18.93
C ILE A 568 9.17 -12.35 20.04
N ALA A 569 8.03 -12.22 20.72
CA ALA A 569 7.87 -11.26 21.82
C ALA A 569 8.83 -11.55 22.98
N ALA A 570 9.07 -12.82 23.32
CA ALA A 570 9.99 -13.17 24.40
C ALA A 570 11.46 -12.81 24.11
N GLU A 571 11.87 -12.72 22.83
CA GLU A 571 13.27 -12.61 22.44
C GLU A 571 13.63 -11.33 21.69
N VAL A 572 12.64 -10.59 21.19
CA VAL A 572 12.84 -9.34 20.46
C VAL A 572 12.31 -8.19 21.33
N PRO A 573 13.18 -7.44 22.04
CA PRO A 573 12.75 -6.45 23.02
C PRO A 573 11.81 -5.38 22.45
N ALA A 574 12.00 -4.97 21.19
CA ALA A 574 11.13 -3.99 20.53
C ALA A 574 9.71 -4.51 20.23
N LEU A 575 9.45 -5.81 20.40
CA LEU A 575 8.20 -6.50 20.11
C LEU A 575 7.62 -7.24 21.34
N ASP A 576 8.14 -6.97 22.54
CA ASP A 576 7.89 -7.73 23.77
C ASP A 576 6.42 -7.76 24.24
N THR A 577 5.66 -6.73 23.93
CA THR A 577 4.24 -6.56 24.30
C THR A 577 3.28 -6.92 23.16
N MET A 578 3.80 -7.44 22.05
CA MET A 578 3.05 -7.65 20.81
C MET A 578 2.67 -9.12 20.59
N SER A 579 1.58 -9.31 19.84
CA SER A 579 1.17 -10.60 19.29
C SER A 579 0.51 -10.37 17.94
N PHE A 580 0.54 -11.36 17.05
CA PHE A 580 -0.13 -11.24 15.74
C PHE A 580 -1.60 -10.81 15.85
N GLY A 581 -2.30 -11.28 16.87
CA GLY A 581 -3.69 -10.92 17.16
C GLY A 581 -3.88 -9.47 17.56
N ASN A 582 -3.00 -8.92 18.41
CA ASN A 582 -3.14 -7.57 18.98
C ASN A 582 -2.64 -6.45 18.05
N ILE A 583 -1.84 -6.75 17.03
CA ILE A 583 -1.42 -5.77 16.02
C ILE A 583 -2.68 -5.31 15.24
N PRO A 584 -3.07 -4.02 15.31
CA PRO A 584 -4.20 -3.49 14.55
C PRO A 584 -3.93 -3.54 13.05
N TRP A 585 -4.99 -3.57 12.23
CA TRP A 585 -4.85 -3.50 10.78
C TRP A 585 -4.24 -2.18 10.27
N GLY A 586 -4.29 -1.10 11.07
CA GLY A 586 -3.59 0.16 10.78
C GLY A 586 -2.09 0.12 11.10
N GLY A 587 -1.62 -0.93 11.77
CA GLY A 587 -0.27 -1.06 12.28
C GLY A 587 0.01 -0.24 13.54
N LEU A 588 1.15 -0.50 14.18
CA LEU A 588 1.63 0.22 15.37
C LEU A 588 3.01 0.81 15.12
N LEU A 589 3.23 2.04 15.57
CA LEU A 589 4.52 2.70 15.46
C LEU A 589 5.45 2.15 16.55
N LEU A 590 6.61 1.62 16.15
CA LEU A 590 7.65 1.17 17.07
C LEU A 590 8.65 2.30 17.35
N ASP A 591 9.35 2.22 18.47
CA ASP A 591 10.48 3.11 18.74
C ASP A 591 11.69 2.70 17.88
N GLY A 592 11.93 3.47 16.81
CA GLY A 592 13.05 3.29 15.90
C GLY A 592 14.36 3.96 16.34
N SER A 593 14.40 4.62 17.50
CA SER A 593 15.52 5.49 17.91
C SER A 593 16.87 4.76 17.98
N ALA A 594 16.87 3.48 18.36
CA ALA A 594 18.07 2.63 18.40
C ALA A 594 18.75 2.44 17.02
N TRP A 595 18.03 2.72 15.93
CA TRP A 595 18.51 2.57 14.55
C TRP A 595 18.55 3.90 13.79
N ALA A 596 18.46 5.04 14.47
CA ALA A 596 18.43 6.35 13.83
C ALA A 596 19.68 6.64 12.97
N ASP A 597 20.84 6.12 13.38
CA ASP A 597 22.11 6.28 12.68
C ASP A 597 22.32 5.27 11.53
N GLN A 598 21.37 4.36 11.32
CA GLN A 598 21.45 3.42 10.20
C GLN A 598 21.33 4.19 8.88
N PRO A 599 22.08 3.77 7.86
CA PRO A 599 22.17 4.51 6.62
C PRO A 599 20.96 4.16 5.73
N PHE A 600 19.81 4.76 6.02
CA PHE A 600 18.59 4.63 5.21
C PHE A 600 18.69 5.46 3.92
N VAL A 601 18.20 4.91 2.80
CA VAL A 601 18.27 5.54 1.46
C VAL A 601 17.04 6.40 1.15
N GLU A 602 15.97 6.24 1.91
CA GLU A 602 14.67 6.84 1.68
C GLU A 602 14.68 8.36 1.95
N GLY A 603 14.01 9.11 1.07
CA GLY A 603 13.73 10.54 1.26
C GLY A 603 12.36 10.80 1.90
N GLU A 604 11.96 12.08 1.91
CA GLU A 604 10.60 12.47 2.27
C GLU A 604 9.57 11.83 1.33
N SER A 605 8.49 11.31 1.89
CA SER A 605 7.34 10.75 1.17
C SER A 605 6.05 11.00 1.98
N LEU A 606 4.90 10.52 1.49
CA LEU A 606 3.63 10.75 2.17
C LEU A 606 3.69 10.22 3.61
N HIS A 607 3.39 11.11 4.57
CA HIS A 607 3.46 10.85 6.01
C HIS A 607 4.82 10.39 6.56
N TYR A 608 5.92 10.58 5.82
CA TYR A 608 7.27 10.23 6.25
C TYR A 608 8.28 11.32 5.92
N LYS A 609 8.99 11.83 6.92
CA LYS A 609 9.93 12.97 6.78
C LYS A 609 11.35 12.59 6.37
N GLY A 610 11.63 11.29 6.16
CA GLY A 610 12.99 10.82 5.95
C GLY A 610 13.78 10.67 7.26
N PRO A 611 14.96 10.02 7.21
CA PRO A 611 15.88 9.99 8.33
C PRO A 611 16.40 11.40 8.62
N SER A 612 16.50 11.79 9.90
CA SER A 612 17.09 13.07 10.29
C SER A 612 18.60 13.04 10.05
N ARG A 613 19.05 13.27 8.82
CA ARG A 613 20.46 13.56 8.59
C ARG A 613 20.77 14.88 9.28
N ALA A 614 21.66 14.85 10.29
CA ALA A 614 22.26 16.06 10.83
C ALA A 614 22.72 16.90 9.63
N ALA A 615 22.19 18.12 9.52
CA ALA A 615 22.49 19.02 8.42
C ALA A 615 24.01 19.12 8.28
N ASN A 616 24.54 18.70 7.13
CA ASN A 616 25.95 18.85 6.82
C ASN A 616 26.26 20.36 6.85
N PRO A 617 27.11 20.87 7.77
CA PRO A 617 27.32 22.32 7.93
C PRO A 617 27.91 23.01 6.70
N GLU A 618 28.38 22.26 5.71
CA GLU A 618 29.05 22.80 4.51
C GLU A 618 28.11 23.07 3.33
N ALA A 619 26.84 22.67 3.38
CA ALA A 619 25.90 22.86 2.26
C ALA A 619 25.11 24.19 2.30
N SER A 620 25.36 25.07 3.29
CA SER A 620 24.63 26.32 3.49
C SER A 620 25.45 27.60 3.24
N LYS A 621 26.38 27.57 2.27
CA LYS A 621 26.94 28.82 1.72
C LYS A 621 26.24 29.17 0.41
N PRO A 622 25.44 30.27 0.34
CA PRO A 622 24.94 30.78 -0.93
C PRO A 622 26.15 31.24 -1.76
N SER A 623 26.25 30.73 -2.99
CA SER A 623 27.20 31.21 -3.99
C SER A 623 26.90 32.68 -4.31
N THR A 624 27.77 33.58 -3.89
CA THR A 624 27.78 34.96 -4.37
C THR A 624 28.11 34.98 -5.87
N PRO A 625 27.36 35.67 -6.73
CA PRO A 625 27.74 35.84 -8.13
C PRO A 625 28.91 36.84 -8.20
N SER A 626 30.03 36.39 -8.75
CA SER A 626 31.14 37.27 -9.14
C SER A 626 30.76 38.01 -10.42
N ASN A 627 30.71 39.34 -10.35
CA ASN A 627 30.68 40.20 -11.53
C ASN A 627 32.02 40.11 -12.26
N SER A 628 31.99 39.61 -13.50
CA SER A 628 32.91 39.98 -14.58
C SER A 628 32.25 39.66 -15.91
#